data_AF-X1G946-F1
#
_entry.id   AF-X1G946-F1
#
_cell.length_a   1.000
_cell.length_b   1.000
_cell.length_c   1.000
_cell.angle_alpha   90.00
_cell.angle_beta   90.00
_cell.angle_gamma   90.00
#
_symmetry.space_group_name_H-M   'P 1'
#
loop_
_entity.id
_entity.type
_entity.pdbx_description
1 polymer ?
#
loop_
_entity_poly.entity_id
_entity_poly.type
_entity_poly.pdbx_seq_one_letter_code
_entity_poly.pdbx_strand_id
1 'polypeptide(L)'
;MKVQKIVSLDEKTMKISQRMNNFSKWVRVGLYNYDQGIDLNSELMIEMQQKAKWAKVARIFAETLVEKSIELDPNFKKDVNELIKEAIEEVNKQKTLEEFE
;
A
#
# COMPACT_ATOMS: atom_id res chain seq x y z
N MET A 1 8.99 19.37 26.04
CA MET A 1 7.72 18.91 26.64
C MET A 1 6.94 18.13 25.59
N LYS A 2 6.82 16.79 25.72
CA LYS A 2 6.06 15.96 24.77
C LYS A 2 4.58 16.07 25.15
N VAL A 3 3.85 16.95 24.49
CA VAL A 3 2.43 17.18 24.77
C VAL A 3 1.65 15.97 24.27
N GLN A 4 1.25 15.07 25.17
CA GLN A 4 0.26 14.05 24.86
C GLN A 4 -1.13 14.72 24.86
N LYS A 5 -1.63 15.03 23.66
CA LYS A 5 -3.00 15.50 23.48
C LYS A 5 -3.94 14.30 23.51
N ILE A 6 -4.41 13.91 24.69
CA ILE A 6 -5.60 13.06 24.81
C ILE A 6 -6.77 14.00 24.53
N VAL A 7 -7.38 13.89 23.35
CA VAL A 7 -8.51 14.75 22.98
C VAL A 7 -9.75 13.88 22.77
N SER A 8 -10.72 14.04 23.67
CA SER A 8 -12.10 13.66 23.39
C SER A 8 -12.67 14.77 22.52
N LEU A 9 -12.71 14.53 21.20
CA LEU A 9 -13.16 15.53 20.24
C LEU A 9 -14.67 15.38 20.03
N ASP A 10 -15.40 16.50 20.15
CA ASP A 10 -16.73 16.65 19.58
C ASP A 10 -16.64 16.94 18.07
N GLU A 11 -17.75 16.84 17.34
CA GLU A 11 -17.77 17.01 15.88
C GLU A 11 -17.17 18.37 15.41
N LYS A 12 -17.35 19.42 16.22
CA LYS A 12 -16.84 20.76 15.94
C LYS A 12 -15.32 20.82 16.10
N THR A 13 -14.78 20.25 17.17
CA THR A 13 -13.34 20.21 17.45
C THR A 13 -12.60 19.23 16.54
N MET A 14 -13.27 18.17 16.07
CA MET A 14 -12.78 17.28 15.02
C MET A 14 -12.45 18.04 13.73
N LYS A 15 -13.39 18.86 13.22
CA LYS A 15 -13.21 19.65 11.98
C LYS A 15 -12.06 20.65 12.09
N ILE A 16 -11.81 21.19 13.28
CA ILE A 16 -10.66 22.07 13.55
C ILE A 16 -9.35 21.28 13.47
N SER A 17 -9.31 20.09 14.07
CA SER A 17 -8.10 19.25 14.08
C SER A 17 -7.64 18.80 12.69
N GLN A 18 -8.57 18.62 11.75
CA GLN A 18 -8.25 18.29 10.35
C GLN A 18 -7.49 19.42 9.64
N ARG A 19 -7.73 20.69 10.02
CA ARG A 19 -7.11 21.89 9.43
C ARG A 19 -5.80 22.30 10.11
N MET A 20 -5.37 21.60 11.16
CA MET A 20 -4.14 21.91 11.90
C MET A 20 -2.94 21.21 11.28
N ASN A 21 -1.95 21.99 10.83
CA ASN A 21 -0.72 21.46 10.23
C ASN A 21 0.16 20.69 11.22
N ASN A 22 0.09 21.02 12.52
CA ASN A 22 0.87 20.40 13.60
C ASN A 22 0.15 19.23 14.30
N PHE A 23 -0.96 18.74 13.73
CA PHE A 23 -1.69 17.59 14.27
C PHE A 23 -1.22 16.30 13.61
N SER A 24 -1.12 15.22 14.39
CA SER A 24 -0.63 13.92 13.90
C SER A 24 -1.41 13.47 12.66
N LYS A 25 -0.68 13.09 11.60
CA LYS A 25 -1.28 12.61 10.34
C LYS A 25 -2.20 11.41 10.60
N TRP A 26 -1.79 10.50 11.47
CA TRP A 26 -2.57 9.32 11.87
C TRP A 26 -3.91 9.69 12.51
N VAL A 27 -3.92 10.70 13.38
CA VAL A 27 -5.17 11.14 14.05
C VAL A 27 -6.07 11.86 13.05
N ARG A 28 -5.53 12.64 12.11
CA ARG A 28 -6.32 13.29 11.04
C ARG A 28 -7.00 12.29 10.13
N VAL A 29 -6.29 11.22 9.72
CA VAL A 29 -6.86 10.14 8.91
C VAL A 29 -7.97 9.41 9.67
N GLY A 30 -7.74 9.09 10.95
CA GLY A 30 -8.76 8.44 11.78
C GLY A 30 -10.03 9.28 11.94
N LEU A 31 -9.89 10.58 12.15
CA LEU A 31 -11.03 11.50 12.27
C LEU A 31 -11.76 11.74 10.95
N TYR A 32 -11.04 11.80 9.84
CA TYR A 32 -11.66 11.87 8.51
C TYR A 32 -12.52 10.62 8.25
N ASN A 33 -11.98 9.43 8.52
CA ASN A 33 -12.71 8.19 8.30
C ASN A 33 -13.91 8.06 9.26
N TYR A 34 -13.78 8.49 10.52
CA TYR A 34 -14.92 8.58 11.45
C TYR A 34 -16.04 9.51 10.94
N ASP A 35 -15.69 10.72 10.45
CA ASP A 35 -16.65 11.68 9.87
C ASP A 35 -17.39 11.13 8.64
N GLN A 36 -16.71 10.31 7.84
CA GLN A 36 -17.28 9.65 6.67
C GLN A 36 -18.06 8.37 7.01
N GLY A 37 -18.17 7.99 8.29
CA GLY A 37 -18.83 6.75 8.72
C GLY A 37 -18.09 5.48 8.27
N ILE A 38 -16.81 5.63 7.92
CA ILE A 38 -15.94 4.55 7.44
C ILE A 38 -15.32 3.86 8.65
N ASP A 39 -15.57 2.56 8.80
CA ASP A 39 -14.83 1.75 9.76
C ASP A 39 -13.39 1.54 9.27
N LEU A 40 -12.50 2.34 9.84
CA LEU A 40 -11.07 2.37 9.52
C LEU A 40 -10.43 0.99 9.56
N ASN A 41 -10.86 0.14 10.49
CA ASN A 41 -10.26 -1.17 10.67
C ASN A 41 -10.70 -2.14 9.59
N SER A 42 -11.99 -2.17 9.22
CA SER A 42 -12.45 -3.08 8.17
C SER A 42 -11.96 -2.66 6.79
N GLU A 43 -11.97 -1.37 6.44
CA GLU A 43 -11.49 -0.93 5.13
C GLU A 43 -9.99 -1.12 4.95
N LEU A 44 -9.15 -0.75 5.94
CA LEU A 44 -7.71 -1.02 5.87
C LEU A 44 -7.42 -2.51 5.77
N MET A 45 -8.17 -3.34 6.49
CA MET A 45 -8.00 -4.80 6.43
C MET A 45 -8.45 -5.35 5.07
N ILE A 46 -9.55 -4.86 4.51
CA ILE A 46 -10.02 -5.25 3.17
C ILE A 46 -9.00 -4.82 2.10
N GLU A 47 -8.52 -3.58 2.16
CA GLU A 47 -7.51 -3.06 1.23
C GLU A 47 -6.20 -3.86 1.32
N MET A 48 -5.72 -4.14 2.54
CA MET A 48 -4.56 -4.99 2.77
C MET A 48 -4.77 -6.41 2.24
N GLN A 49 -5.94 -7.00 2.46
CA GLN A 49 -6.28 -8.33 1.96
C GLN A 49 -6.32 -8.37 0.42
N GLN A 50 -6.91 -7.35 -0.21
CA GLN A 50 -6.92 -7.24 -1.67
C GLN A 50 -5.50 -7.09 -2.21
N LYS A 51 -4.68 -6.21 -1.64
CA LYS A 51 -3.26 -6.05 -2.01
C LYS A 51 -2.48 -7.36 -1.84
N ALA A 52 -2.68 -8.07 -0.74
CA ALA A 52 -2.05 -9.37 -0.49
C ALA A 52 -2.48 -10.44 -1.51
N LYS A 53 -3.77 -10.47 -1.89
CA LYS A 53 -4.27 -11.36 -2.95
C LYS A 53 -3.60 -11.06 -4.28
N TRP A 54 -3.55 -9.80 -4.70
CA TRP A 54 -2.91 -9.40 -5.95
C TRP A 54 -1.41 -9.70 -5.95
N ALA A 55 -0.72 -9.44 -4.84
CA ALA A 55 0.70 -9.81 -4.69
C ALA A 55 0.91 -11.33 -4.84
N LYS A 56 0.03 -12.15 -4.27
CA LYS A 56 0.08 -13.60 -4.41
C LYS A 56 -0.15 -14.05 -5.86
N VAL A 57 -1.11 -13.46 -6.55
CA VAL A 57 -1.39 -13.75 -7.98
C VAL A 57 -0.18 -13.41 -8.85
N ALA A 58 0.40 -12.22 -8.66
CA ALA A 58 1.59 -11.79 -9.40
C ALA A 58 2.79 -12.74 -9.16
N ARG A 59 2.96 -13.21 -7.93
CA ARG A 59 3.99 -14.19 -7.59
C ARG A 59 3.78 -15.53 -8.29
N ILE A 60 2.56 -16.09 -8.25
CA ILE A 60 2.23 -17.34 -8.94
C ILE A 60 2.49 -17.20 -10.44
N PHE A 61 2.12 -16.05 -11.03
CA PHE A 61 2.37 -15.78 -12.43
C PHE A 61 3.87 -15.70 -12.76
N ALA A 62 4.69 -15.10 -11.89
CA ALA A 62 6.14 -15.10 -12.05
C ALA A 62 6.74 -16.52 -11.94
N GLU A 63 6.25 -17.33 -11.00
CA GLU A 63 6.65 -18.75 -10.84
C GLU A 63 6.35 -19.55 -12.12
N THR A 64 5.15 -19.41 -12.70
CA THR A 64 4.78 -20.12 -13.93
C THR A 64 5.59 -19.63 -15.15
N LEU A 65 5.94 -18.35 -15.23
CA LEU A 65 6.82 -17.83 -16.28
C LEU A 65 8.23 -18.41 -16.17
N VAL A 66 8.77 -18.55 -14.95
CA VAL A 66 10.08 -19.17 -14.73
C VAL A 66 10.04 -20.64 -15.13
N GLU A 67 9.04 -21.39 -14.69
CA GLU A 67 8.85 -22.79 -15.10
C GLU A 67 8.81 -22.93 -16.62
N LYS A 68 8.02 -22.08 -17.30
CA LYS A 68 7.93 -22.11 -18.76
C LYS A 68 9.23 -21.70 -19.45
N SER A 69 9.99 -20.80 -18.85
CA SER A 69 11.29 -20.37 -19.38
C SER A 69 12.33 -21.48 -19.27
N ILE A 70 12.32 -22.27 -18.19
CA ILE A 70 13.17 -23.45 -18.03
C ILE A 70 12.85 -24.54 -19.06
N GLU A 71 11.55 -24.72 -19.38
CA GLU A 71 11.15 -25.65 -20.45
C GLU A 71 11.69 -25.24 -21.83
N LEU A 72 11.80 -23.94 -22.11
CA LEU A 72 12.29 -23.40 -23.38
C LEU A 72 13.82 -23.33 -23.44
N ASP A 73 14.46 -22.97 -22.33
CA ASP A 73 15.92 -22.90 -22.18
C ASP A 73 16.34 -23.56 -20.86
N PRO A 74 16.91 -24.78 -20.90
CA PRO A 74 17.37 -25.50 -19.70
C PRO A 74 18.47 -24.79 -18.90
N ASN A 75 19.15 -23.78 -19.48
CA ASN A 75 20.16 -22.99 -18.78
C ASN A 75 19.57 -21.77 -18.06
N PHE A 76 18.28 -21.49 -18.21
CA PHE A 76 17.62 -20.39 -17.51
C PHE A 76 17.55 -20.70 -16.00
N LYS A 77 18.17 -19.84 -15.18
CA LYS A 77 18.31 -20.03 -13.72
C LYS A 77 18.03 -18.75 -12.92
N LYS A 78 17.06 -17.93 -13.36
CA LYS A 78 16.65 -16.78 -12.55
C LYS A 78 15.69 -17.20 -11.45
N ASP A 79 15.90 -16.69 -10.24
CA ASP A 79 14.98 -16.86 -9.12
C ASP A 79 13.81 -15.88 -9.22
N VAL A 80 12.64 -16.30 -8.75
CA VAL A 80 11.42 -15.47 -8.77
C VAL A 80 11.59 -14.21 -7.91
N ASN A 81 12.30 -14.30 -6.79
CA ASN A 81 12.50 -13.13 -5.93
C ASN A 81 13.41 -12.08 -6.57
N GLU A 82 14.39 -12.52 -7.37
CA GLU A 82 15.25 -11.62 -8.14
C GLU A 82 14.46 -10.88 -9.21
N LEU A 83 13.59 -11.60 -9.95
CA LEU A 83 12.69 -11.00 -10.93
C LEU A 83 11.72 -9.99 -10.31
N ILE A 84 11.14 -10.31 -9.15
CA ILE A 84 10.26 -9.39 -8.43
C ILE A 84 11.05 -8.13 -8.01
N LYS A 85 12.29 -8.30 -7.55
CA LYS A 85 13.14 -7.16 -7.16
C LYS A 85 13.48 -6.26 -8.35
N GLU A 86 13.87 -6.85 -9.49
CA GLU A 86 14.12 -6.12 -10.74
C GLU A 86 12.88 -5.31 -11.17
N ALA A 87 11.69 -5.93 -11.16
CA ALA A 87 10.43 -5.27 -11.50
C ALA A 87 10.09 -4.11 -10.56
N ILE A 88 10.31 -4.27 -9.25
CA ILE A 88 10.10 -3.19 -8.26
C ILE A 88 11.08 -2.03 -8.54
N GLU A 89 12.33 -2.32 -8.86
CA GLU A 89 13.32 -1.29 -9.19
C GLU A 89 12.96 -0.53 -10.49
N GLU A 90 12.39 -1.20 -11.49
CA GLU A 90 11.86 -0.53 -12.69
C GLU A 90 10.65 0.34 -12.42
N VAL A 91 9.66 -0.17 -11.69
CA VAL A 91 8.46 0.61 -11.32
C VAL A 91 8.85 1.85 -10.52
N ASN A 92 9.84 1.75 -9.62
CA ASN A 92 10.32 2.92 -8.86
C ASN A 92 11.05 3.96 -9.72
N LYS A 93 11.54 3.59 -10.91
CA LYS A 93 12.14 4.53 -11.86
C LYS A 93 11.09 5.30 -12.66
N GLN A 94 9.90 4.72 -12.84
CA GLN A 94 8.77 5.36 -13.50
C GLN A 94 8.20 6.45 -12.57
N LYS A 95 8.34 7.71 -12.99
CA LYS A 95 7.93 8.88 -12.18
C LYS A 95 6.68 9.55 -12.72
N THR A 96 6.27 9.23 -13.95
CA THR A 96 5.15 9.87 -14.62
C THR A 96 4.07 8.86 -15.01
N LEU A 97 2.82 9.34 -15.12
CA LEU A 97 1.67 8.52 -15.48
C LEU A 97 1.79 7.98 -16.92
N GLU A 98 2.42 8.75 -17.81
CA GLU A 98 2.68 8.40 -19.22
C GLU A 98 3.71 7.28 -19.37
N GLU A 99 4.56 7.03 -18.37
CA GLU A 99 5.50 5.90 -18.34
C GLU A 99 4.84 4.59 -17.88
N PHE A 100 3.56 4.65 -17.47
CA PHE A 100 2.79 3.53 -16.92
C PHE A 100 1.73 2.97 -17.88
N GLU A 101 1.27 3.76 -18.86
CA GLU A 101 0.34 3.34 -19.93
C GLU A 101 1.04 2.61 -21.08
#